data_AF-A0A348XD34-F1
#
_entry.id   AF-A0A348XD34-F1
#
_cell.length_a   1.000
_cell.length_b   1.000
_cell.length_c   1.000
_cell.angle_alpha   90.00
_cell.angle_beta   90.00
_cell.angle_gamma   90.00
#
_symmetry.space_group_name_H-M   'P 1'
#
loop_
_entity.id
_entity.type
_entity.pdbx_description
1 polymer ?
#
loop_
_entity_poly.entity_id
_entity_poly.type
_entity_poly.pdbx_seq_one_letter_code
_entity_poly.pdbx_strand_id
1 'polypeptide(L)'
;MRGDEATCELIEAYPISDVSWGETGTELAVTVGVVTSLGAAAAHINGCSGRLTDRILTESPQRAEIFHSRFRSGAMYVNAPTTLTSGPVFDLGSDIAISRGPQHARGPVGMRHLRTI
;
A
#
# COMPACT_ATOMS: atom_id res chain seq x y z
N MET A 1 -2.06 -14.47 -11.85
CA MET A 1 -2.88 -13.34 -11.35
C MET A 1 -4.13 -13.92 -10.71
N ARG A 2 -4.57 -13.38 -9.57
CA ARG A 2 -5.82 -13.76 -8.91
C ARG A 2 -6.79 -12.58 -8.88
N GLY A 3 -8.09 -12.83 -8.97
CA GLY A 3 -9.11 -11.81 -9.15
C GLY A 3 -10.39 -12.09 -8.37
N ASP A 4 -11.11 -11.02 -7.98
CA ASP A 4 -12.53 -11.13 -7.61
C ASP A 4 -13.40 -11.49 -8.83
N GLU A 5 -14.69 -11.75 -8.59
CA GLU A 5 -15.64 -12.11 -9.65
C GLU A 5 -15.62 -11.10 -10.80
N ALA A 6 -15.68 -9.80 -10.49
CA ALA A 6 -15.63 -8.73 -11.47
C ALA A 6 -14.30 -8.73 -12.27
N THR A 7 -13.17 -9.02 -11.64
CA THR A 7 -11.89 -9.15 -12.34
C THR A 7 -11.90 -10.35 -13.29
N CYS A 8 -12.40 -11.50 -12.85
CA CYS A 8 -12.47 -12.72 -13.66
C CYS A 8 -13.41 -12.60 -14.86
N GLU A 9 -14.41 -11.71 -14.80
CA GLU A 9 -15.25 -11.37 -15.95
C GLU A 9 -14.52 -10.49 -16.99
N LEU A 10 -13.58 -9.66 -16.53
CA LEU A 10 -12.86 -8.69 -17.38
C LEU A 10 -11.60 -9.26 -18.04
N ILE A 11 -10.91 -10.17 -17.35
CA ILE A 11 -9.62 -10.74 -17.79
C ILE A 11 -9.47 -12.19 -17.35
N GLU A 12 -8.55 -12.92 -18.01
CA GLU A 12 -8.16 -14.26 -17.58
C GLU A 12 -7.40 -14.20 -16.24
N ALA A 13 -8.07 -14.61 -15.16
CA ALA A 13 -7.52 -14.64 -13.81
C ALA A 13 -8.06 -15.86 -13.04
N TYR A 14 -7.32 -16.30 -12.02
CA TYR A 14 -7.81 -17.32 -11.11
C TYR A 14 -8.70 -16.68 -10.04
N PRO A 15 -9.86 -17.26 -9.71
CA PRO A 15 -10.73 -16.70 -8.68
C PRO A 15 -10.02 -16.69 -7.33
N ILE A 16 -10.20 -15.61 -6.59
CA ILE A 16 -9.66 -15.43 -5.26
C ILE A 16 -10.66 -15.91 -4.19
N SER A 17 -10.18 -16.62 -3.17
CA SER A 17 -10.96 -16.92 -1.96
C SER A 17 -10.73 -15.84 -0.90
N ASP A 18 -11.71 -15.64 0.01
CA ASP A 18 -11.68 -14.60 1.05
C ASP A 18 -10.40 -14.58 1.92
N VAL A 19 -9.62 -15.67 1.93
CA VAL A 19 -8.41 -15.83 2.75
C VAL A 19 -7.18 -15.07 2.21
N SER A 20 -7.22 -14.48 1.01
CA SER A 20 -5.99 -14.08 0.30
C SER A 20 -5.80 -12.58 -0.03
N TRP A 21 -6.69 -11.69 0.41
CA TRP A 21 -6.53 -10.24 0.15
C TRP A 21 -5.40 -9.58 0.94
N GLY A 22 -5.03 -10.13 2.10
CA GLY A 22 -3.98 -9.61 2.98
C GLY A 22 -2.67 -10.40 2.97
N GLU A 23 -2.58 -11.46 2.15
CA GLU A 23 -1.40 -12.30 2.09
C GLU A 23 -0.25 -11.57 1.38
N THR A 24 0.90 -11.47 2.06
CA THR A 24 2.14 -10.96 1.48
C THR A 24 3.06 -12.14 1.18
N GLY A 25 3.34 -12.38 -0.10
CA GLY A 25 4.28 -13.42 -0.56
C GLY A 25 5.50 -12.82 -1.27
N THR A 26 6.49 -13.65 -1.55
CA THR A 26 7.68 -13.31 -2.36
C THR A 26 7.58 -13.83 -3.79
N GLU A 27 6.47 -14.47 -4.13
CA GLU A 27 6.20 -14.98 -5.47
C GLU A 27 5.93 -13.83 -6.45
N LEU A 28 6.15 -14.09 -7.74
CA LEU A 28 5.72 -13.20 -8.81
C LEU A 28 4.21 -13.34 -9.05
N ALA A 29 3.43 -12.93 -8.05
CA ALA A 29 1.97 -13.02 -8.04
C ALA A 29 1.35 -11.66 -7.71
N VAL A 30 0.15 -11.42 -8.23
CA VAL A 30 -0.65 -10.23 -7.92
C VAL A 30 -2.12 -10.62 -7.80
N THR A 31 -2.77 -9.98 -6.84
CA THR A 31 -4.20 -10.02 -6.58
C THR A 31 -4.82 -8.72 -7.06
N VAL A 32 -5.91 -8.81 -7.82
CA VAL A 32 -6.62 -7.66 -8.41
C VAL A 32 -8.08 -7.71 -7.96
N GLY A 33 -8.63 -6.55 -7.61
CA GLY A 33 -10.03 -6.40 -7.25
C GLY A 33 -10.62 -5.13 -7.84
N VAL A 34 -11.88 -5.18 -8.21
CA VAL A 34 -12.60 -4.05 -8.81
C VAL A 34 -13.41 -3.35 -7.73
N VAL A 35 -13.27 -2.02 -7.65
CA VAL A 35 -13.95 -1.19 -6.65
C VAL A 35 -14.78 -0.10 -7.32
N THR A 36 -15.96 0.15 -6.77
CA THR A 36 -16.92 1.13 -7.33
C THR A 36 -16.59 2.58 -6.97
N SER A 37 -15.75 2.80 -5.96
CA SER A 37 -15.38 4.13 -5.50
C SER A 37 -14.07 4.16 -4.71
N LEU A 38 -13.49 5.35 -4.56
CA LEU A 38 -12.33 5.57 -3.69
C LEU A 38 -12.64 5.26 -2.20
N GLY A 39 -13.89 5.42 -1.78
CA GLY A 39 -14.33 5.03 -0.44
C GLY A 39 -14.32 3.52 -0.24
N ALA A 40 -14.81 2.76 -1.22
CA ALA A 40 -14.75 1.30 -1.21
C ALA A 40 -13.29 0.80 -1.23
N ALA A 41 -12.45 1.43 -2.06
CA ALA A 41 -11.01 1.16 -2.09
C ALA A 41 -10.35 1.37 -0.71
N ALA A 42 -10.64 2.49 -0.05
CA ALA A 42 -10.12 2.81 1.27
C ALA A 42 -10.58 1.82 2.33
N ALA A 43 -11.86 1.41 2.31
CA ALA A 43 -12.39 0.42 3.24
C ALA A 43 -11.69 -0.93 3.08
N HIS A 44 -11.53 -1.40 1.84
CA HIS A 44 -10.84 -2.64 1.52
C HIS A 44 -9.36 -2.61 1.95
N ILE A 45 -8.62 -1.59 1.51
CA ILE A 45 -7.18 -1.48 1.79
C ILE A 45 -6.91 -1.28 3.29
N ASN A 46 -7.71 -0.48 4.00
CA ASN A 46 -7.52 -0.31 5.45
C ASN A 46 -7.87 -1.56 6.27
N GLY A 47 -8.73 -2.45 5.73
CA GLY A 47 -9.14 -3.71 6.36
C GLY A 47 -8.19 -4.88 6.08
N CYS A 48 -7.58 -4.93 4.89
CA CYS A 48 -6.77 -6.08 4.45
C CYS A 48 -5.27 -5.79 4.34
N SER A 49 -4.84 -4.53 4.19
CA SER A 49 -3.42 -4.24 3.93
C SER A 49 -2.53 -4.32 5.17
N GLY A 50 -1.25 -4.62 4.94
CA GLY A 50 -0.19 -4.49 5.94
C GLY A 50 0.20 -3.05 6.27
N ARG A 51 -0.44 -2.03 5.66
CA ARG A 51 -0.20 -0.59 5.93
C ARG A 51 1.25 -0.12 5.77
N LEU A 52 1.99 -0.78 4.88
CA LEU A 52 3.39 -0.43 4.57
C LEU A 52 3.43 0.77 3.63
N THR A 53 2.96 0.54 2.41
CA THR A 53 2.99 1.51 1.32
C THR A 53 1.75 1.32 0.46
N ASP A 54 1.05 2.41 0.19
CA ASP A 54 -0.03 2.44 -0.79
C ASP A 54 0.25 3.51 -1.86
N ARG A 55 -0.35 3.35 -3.03
CA ARG A 55 -0.31 4.37 -4.09
C ARG A 55 -1.64 4.51 -4.80
N ILE A 56 -1.86 5.69 -5.36
CA ILE A 56 -2.94 5.96 -6.32
C ILE A 56 -2.34 6.45 -7.65
N LEU A 57 -2.92 5.99 -8.76
CA LEU A 57 -2.70 6.57 -10.08
C LEU A 57 -3.92 7.41 -10.45
N THR A 58 -3.74 8.73 -10.60
CA THR A 58 -4.84 9.64 -10.92
C THR A 58 -4.36 10.97 -11.48
N GLU A 59 -5.12 11.56 -12.39
CA GLU A 59 -4.93 12.94 -12.88
C GLU A 59 -5.74 13.97 -12.07
N SER A 60 -6.62 13.54 -11.15
CA SER A 60 -7.45 14.43 -10.35
C SER A 60 -6.76 14.78 -9.02
N PRO A 61 -6.43 16.07 -8.78
CA PRO A 61 -5.88 16.52 -7.51
C PRO A 61 -6.81 16.21 -6.33
N GLN A 62 -8.14 16.33 -6.54
CA GLN A 62 -9.13 16.06 -5.50
C GLN A 62 -9.13 14.57 -5.09
N ARG A 63 -8.95 13.65 -6.04
CA ARG A 63 -8.82 12.22 -5.72
C ARG A 63 -7.53 11.92 -4.97
N ALA A 64 -6.43 12.60 -5.32
CA ALA A 64 -5.17 12.50 -4.59
C ALA A 64 -5.29 12.97 -3.13
N GLU A 65 -5.96 14.10 -2.89
CA GLU A 65 -6.23 14.61 -1.53
C GLU A 65 -7.12 13.65 -0.72
N ILE A 66 -8.18 13.11 -1.35
CA ILE A 66 -9.06 12.12 -0.69
C ILE A 66 -8.27 10.84 -0.37
N PHE A 67 -7.38 10.40 -1.26
CA PHE A 67 -6.51 9.26 -1.01
C PHE A 67 -5.61 9.52 0.22
N HIS A 68 -4.91 10.65 0.28
CA HIS A 68 -4.07 11.00 1.42
C HIS A 68 -4.84 11.12 2.74
N SER A 69 -6.10 11.56 2.72
CA SER A 69 -6.91 11.70 3.94
C SER A 69 -7.55 10.40 4.43
N ARG A 70 -7.82 9.43 3.55
CA ARG A 70 -8.56 8.20 3.89
C ARG A 70 -7.69 6.97 4.09
N PHE A 71 -6.49 6.95 3.54
CA PHE A 71 -5.59 5.81 3.61
C PHE A 71 -4.58 5.99 4.75
N ARG A 72 -4.20 4.88 5.39
CA ARG A 72 -3.32 4.93 6.56
C ARG A 72 -2.14 3.97 6.40
N SER A 73 -1.24 4.27 5.46
CA SER A 73 0.04 3.57 5.28
C SER A 73 1.24 4.37 5.80
N GLY A 74 2.39 3.70 5.94
CA GLY A 74 3.64 4.35 6.33
C GLY A 74 4.20 5.29 5.26
N ALA A 75 4.01 4.93 3.99
CA ALA A 75 4.23 5.81 2.84
C ALA A 75 3.00 5.80 1.91
N MET A 76 2.69 6.95 1.32
CA MET A 76 1.60 7.13 0.35
C MET A 76 2.11 7.89 -0.86
N TYR A 77 1.86 7.36 -2.05
CA TYR A 77 2.31 7.95 -3.30
C TYR A 77 1.17 8.30 -4.25
N VAL A 78 1.33 9.38 -4.98
CA VAL A 78 0.48 9.76 -6.12
C VAL A 78 1.36 9.65 -7.37
N ASN A 79 0.95 8.83 -8.33
CA ASN A 79 1.64 8.66 -9.61
C ASN A 79 3.13 8.27 -9.50
N ALA A 80 3.52 7.57 -8.42
CA ALA A 80 4.89 7.09 -8.22
C ALA A 80 4.95 5.60 -7.80
N PRO A 81 6.08 4.91 -8.04
CA PRO A 81 6.26 3.51 -7.63
C PRO A 81 6.30 3.31 -6.12
N THR A 82 5.73 2.21 -5.63
CA THR A 82 5.79 1.85 -4.20
C THR A 82 7.20 1.44 -3.74
N THR A 83 8.05 1.00 -4.68
CA THR A 83 9.47 0.63 -4.47
C THR A 83 10.34 1.77 -3.98
N LEU A 84 9.85 3.01 -4.03
CA LEU A 84 10.51 4.18 -3.46
C LEU A 84 10.50 4.21 -1.93
N THR A 85 9.79 3.28 -1.26
CA THR A 85 9.77 3.18 0.20
C THR A 85 11.05 2.54 0.72
N SER A 86 12.12 3.32 0.79
CA SER A 86 13.42 2.90 1.31
C SER A 86 14.17 4.05 1.97
N GLY A 87 15.10 3.75 2.87
CA GLY A 87 15.87 4.76 3.59
C GLY A 87 16.62 5.75 2.70
N PRO A 88 17.37 5.32 1.66
CA PRO A 88 18.09 6.23 0.78
C PRO A 88 17.21 7.25 0.06
N VAL A 89 16.00 6.84 -0.35
CA VAL A 89 15.04 7.72 -1.03
C VAL A 89 14.47 8.78 -0.07
N PHE A 90 14.40 8.47 1.22
CA PHE A 90 13.92 9.36 2.28
C PHE A 90 15.02 10.16 2.99
N ASP A 91 16.20 10.27 2.36
CA ASP A 91 17.36 11.00 2.91
C ASP A 91 17.77 10.50 4.31
N LEU A 92 17.72 9.17 4.50
CA LEU A 92 18.19 8.50 5.71
C LEU A 92 19.61 7.94 5.57
N GLY A 93 20.19 8.02 4.36
CA GLY A 93 21.41 7.29 3.98
C GLY A 93 21.13 5.79 3.81
N SER A 94 20.70 5.12 4.89
CA SER A 94 20.25 3.73 4.92
C SER A 94 19.07 3.55 5.89
N ASP A 95 18.34 2.46 5.72
CA ASP A 95 17.32 1.97 6.64
C ASP A 95 17.66 0.58 7.16
N ILE A 96 17.29 0.34 8.41
CA ILE A 96 17.53 -0.92 9.13
C ILE A 96 16.25 -1.77 9.11
N ALA A 97 15.10 -1.09 9.03
CA ALA A 97 13.78 -1.71 8.95
C ALA A 97 12.79 -0.71 8.32
N ILE A 98 11.62 -1.23 7.92
CA ILE A 98 10.45 -0.41 7.57
C ILE A 98 9.36 -0.69 8.59
N SER A 99 9.03 0.32 9.40
CA SER A 99 8.02 0.21 10.46
C SER A 99 6.61 0.42 9.92
N ARG A 100 5.70 -0.49 10.27
CA ARG A 100 4.27 -0.42 9.92
C ARG A 100 3.42 0.25 11.01
N GLY A 101 3.91 0.23 12.25
CA GLY A 101 3.18 0.72 13.42
C GLY A 101 3.17 2.24 13.54
N PRO A 102 2.18 2.83 14.23
CA PRO A 102 2.11 4.28 14.45
C PRO A 102 3.00 4.77 15.61
N GLN A 103 3.67 3.87 16.31
CA GLN A 103 4.45 4.18 17.52
C GLN A 103 5.90 4.47 17.15
N HIS A 104 6.48 5.50 17.78
CA HIS A 104 7.89 5.91 17.69
C HIS A 104 8.37 6.35 16.30
N ALA A 105 8.43 5.43 15.33
CA ALA A 105 8.82 5.68 13.95
C ALA A 105 7.95 4.84 13.00
N ARG A 106 7.60 5.41 11.84
CA ARG A 106 6.75 4.79 10.82
C ARG A 106 7.34 5.02 9.43
N GLY A 107 7.31 3.99 8.57
CA GLY A 107 8.03 3.99 7.30
C GLY A 107 9.50 3.59 7.48
N PRO A 108 10.41 3.99 6.57
CA PRO A 108 11.83 3.67 6.65
C PRO A 108 12.48 4.18 7.96
N VAL A 109 13.22 3.29 8.65
CA VAL A 109 13.82 3.55 9.96
C VAL A 109 15.35 3.59 9.85
N GLY A 110 15.90 4.81 9.80
CA GLY A 110 17.35 5.07 9.87
C GLY A 110 17.85 5.42 11.28
N MET A 111 19.16 5.71 11.40
CA MET A 111 19.88 5.96 12.66
C MET A 111 19.20 6.96 13.60
N ARG A 112 18.66 8.06 13.07
CA ARG A 112 18.00 9.11 13.86
C ARG A 112 16.77 8.61 14.65
N HIS A 113 16.20 7.49 14.24
CA HIS A 113 15.02 6.90 14.86
C HIS A 113 15.37 5.83 15.91
N LEU A 114 16.65 5.53 16.16
CA LEU A 114 17.07 4.54 17.16
C LEU A 114 17.26 5.11 18.58
N ARG A 115 16.95 6.38 18.77
CA ARG A 115 17.05 7.07 20.05
C ARG A 115 15.67 7.44 20.55
N THR A 116 15.50 7.52 21.86
CA THR A 116 14.41 8.29 22.44
C THR A 116 14.78 9.78 22.42
N ILE A 117 13.75 10.63 22.52
CA ILE A 117 13.95 12.01 22.93
C ILE A 117 14.45 12.06 24.37
#